data_AF-A0A352JGK4-F1
#
_entry.id   AF-A0A352JGK4-F1
#
_cell.length_a   1.000
_cell.length_b   1.000
_cell.length_c   1.000
_cell.angle_alpha   90.00
_cell.angle_beta   90.00
_cell.angle_gamma   90.00
#
_symmetry.space_group_name_H-M   'P 1'
#
loop_
_entity.id
_entity.type
_entity.pdbx_description
1 polymer ?
#
loop_
_entity_poly.entity_id
_entity_poly.type
_entity_poly.pdbx_seq_one_letter_code
_entity_poly.pdbx_strand_id
1 'polypeptide(L)'
;MSTHLPEPISPSKSRVYQALIERFDLLLRAKYPLIYIVTAEEEPVEEILTEVALQSSPSRRILFWDIARGWSDNNADKGSVMAALSRIAQRDKLTKDGDNVLYVLRDLHPILKYPHNERHIAIIRELKNLSRDLKRDRRAIALTSHTLEIPAELTEEVTAIDFPLAAITEIEYLIKQKISANKLNLSNLAWEQLVKACQGLSRTRIQRVLAKAIAEKEEVNDSDIDAVLAEKQQAIRQTGILEFFTV
;
A
#
# COMPACT_ATOMS: atom_id res chain seq x y z
N MET A 1 2.81 9.07 -23.44
CA MET A 1 2.82 9.53 -22.04
C MET A 1 3.29 8.34 -21.21
N SER A 2 4.50 8.40 -20.66
CA SER A 2 5.08 7.28 -19.90
C SER A 2 4.25 7.01 -18.64
N THR A 3 3.49 5.93 -18.65
CA THR A 3 3.03 5.25 -17.44
C THR A 3 4.29 4.67 -16.79
N HIS A 4 4.84 5.36 -15.79
CA HIS A 4 5.86 4.79 -14.93
C HIS A 4 5.21 3.65 -14.15
N LEU A 5 5.27 2.43 -14.70
CA LEU A 5 5.17 1.23 -13.89
C LEU A 5 6.28 1.33 -12.83
N PRO A 6 5.99 1.12 -11.54
CA PRO A 6 7.03 1.08 -10.52
C PRO A 6 8.06 0.03 -10.93
N GLU A 7 9.35 0.39 -10.87
CA GLU A 7 10.43 -0.53 -11.19
C GLU A 7 10.40 -1.73 -10.23
N PRO A 8 10.68 -2.96 -10.73
CA PRO A 8 10.71 -4.14 -9.88
C PRO A 8 11.69 -3.95 -8.73
N ILE A 9 11.34 -4.54 -7.59
CA ILE A 9 12.07 -4.37 -6.34
C ILE A 9 13.45 -5.03 -6.48
N SER A 10 14.54 -4.31 -6.15
CA SER A 10 15.91 -4.87 -6.14
C SER A 10 15.99 -6.14 -5.26
N PRO A 11 16.83 -7.15 -5.58
CA PRO A 11 16.94 -8.39 -4.80
C PRO A 11 17.18 -8.18 -3.31
N SER A 12 17.89 -7.10 -2.93
CA SER A 12 18.09 -6.71 -1.54
C SER A 12 16.81 -6.23 -0.87
N LYS A 13 15.98 -5.46 -1.58
CA LYS A 13 14.70 -4.92 -1.12
C LYS A 13 13.62 -6.02 -1.07
N SER A 14 13.66 -7.01 -1.97
CA SER A 14 12.72 -8.16 -1.96
C SER A 14 12.89 -9.00 -0.69
N ARG A 15 14.14 -9.26 -0.27
CA ARG A 15 14.43 -9.97 0.98
C ARG A 15 13.89 -9.27 2.23
N VAL A 16 13.84 -7.94 2.21
CA VAL A 16 13.36 -7.11 3.33
C VAL A 16 11.84 -7.29 3.51
N TYR A 17 11.10 -7.35 2.41
CA TYR A 17 9.63 -7.45 2.41
C TYR A 17 9.08 -8.87 2.21
N GLN A 18 9.95 -9.89 2.24
CA GLN A 18 9.65 -11.25 1.82
C GLN A 18 8.40 -11.83 2.51
N ALA A 19 8.25 -11.64 3.82
CA ALA A 19 7.11 -12.17 4.57
C ALA A 19 5.77 -11.57 4.11
N LEU A 20 5.74 -10.29 3.72
CA LEU A 20 4.55 -9.66 3.16
C LEU A 20 4.26 -10.22 1.77
N ILE A 21 5.28 -10.32 0.93
CA ILE A 21 5.16 -10.87 -0.43
C ILE A 21 4.58 -12.28 -0.39
N GLU A 22 5.12 -13.15 0.46
CA GLU A 22 4.63 -14.52 0.65
C GLU A 22 3.19 -14.58 1.17
N ARG A 23 2.83 -13.69 2.12
CA ARG A 23 1.46 -13.60 2.63
C ARG A 23 0.48 -13.20 1.54
N PHE A 24 0.78 -12.18 0.75
CA PHE A 24 -0.07 -11.73 -0.35
C PHE A 24 -0.18 -12.79 -1.45
N ASP A 25 0.93 -13.39 -1.87
CA ASP A 25 0.93 -14.48 -2.85
C ASP A 25 0.07 -15.67 -2.38
N LEU A 26 0.14 -16.04 -1.10
CA LEU A 26 -0.69 -17.10 -0.53
C LEU A 26 -2.18 -16.81 -0.69
N LEU A 27 -2.62 -15.58 -0.38
CA LEU A 27 -4.04 -15.19 -0.52
C LEU A 27 -4.50 -15.22 -1.98
N LEU A 28 -3.65 -14.75 -2.89
CA LEU A 28 -3.94 -14.79 -4.33
C LEU A 28 -4.00 -16.23 -4.87
N ARG A 29 -3.12 -17.13 -4.40
CA ARG A 29 -3.17 -18.56 -4.75
C ARG A 29 -4.36 -19.29 -4.15
N ALA A 30 -4.78 -18.88 -2.94
CA ALA A 30 -5.97 -19.38 -2.28
C ALA A 30 -7.28 -18.74 -2.78
N LYS A 31 -7.21 -17.91 -3.84
CA LYS A 31 -8.36 -17.30 -4.52
C LYS A 31 -9.23 -16.42 -3.60
N TYR A 32 -8.58 -15.69 -2.70
CA TYR A 32 -9.24 -14.66 -1.93
C TYR A 32 -9.61 -13.51 -2.88
N PRO A 33 -10.91 -13.26 -3.14
CA PRO A 33 -11.30 -12.41 -4.26
C PRO A 33 -11.15 -10.91 -3.95
N LEU A 34 -11.40 -10.51 -2.70
CA LEU A 34 -11.27 -9.14 -2.23
C LEU A 34 -10.28 -9.11 -1.06
N ILE A 35 -9.14 -8.45 -1.27
CA ILE A 35 -8.11 -8.25 -0.25
C ILE A 35 -8.11 -6.75 0.10
N TYR A 36 -8.39 -6.40 1.35
CA TYR A 36 -8.36 -5.01 1.82
C TYR A 36 -7.02 -4.74 2.48
N ILE A 37 -6.29 -3.74 2.02
CA ILE A 37 -4.99 -3.37 2.54
C ILE A 37 -5.11 -2.01 3.21
N VAL A 38 -4.91 -2.02 4.53
CA VAL A 38 -4.98 -0.83 5.36
C VAL A 38 -3.59 -0.21 5.42
N THR A 39 -3.43 0.97 4.81
CA THR A 39 -2.15 1.69 4.77
C THR A 39 -2.35 3.16 4.41
N ALA A 40 -1.58 4.04 5.04
CA ALA A 40 -1.42 5.42 4.57
C ALA A 40 -0.25 5.57 3.58
N GLU A 41 0.49 4.49 3.31
CA GLU A 41 1.68 4.48 2.46
C GLU A 41 1.38 3.86 1.08
N GLU A 42 0.91 4.68 0.13
CA GLU A 42 0.54 4.23 -1.22
C GLU A 42 1.73 3.67 -2.02
N GLU A 43 2.81 4.45 -2.18
CA GLU A 43 3.96 4.02 -3.01
C GLU A 43 4.57 2.68 -2.54
N PRO A 44 4.86 2.46 -1.23
CA PRO A 44 5.38 1.18 -0.77
C PRO A 44 4.42 0.00 -0.98
N VAL A 45 3.10 0.17 -0.76
CA VAL A 45 2.16 -0.95 -0.97
C VAL A 45 2.07 -1.31 -2.45
N GLU A 46 2.12 -0.33 -3.35
CA GLU A 46 2.07 -0.56 -4.79
C GLU A 46 3.29 -1.29 -5.32
N GLU A 47 4.49 -0.94 -4.83
CA GLU A 47 5.71 -1.66 -5.14
C GLU A 47 5.62 -3.13 -4.72
N ILE A 48 5.10 -3.39 -3.51
CA ILE A 48 4.92 -4.76 -3.00
C ILE A 48 3.89 -5.54 -3.81
N LEU A 49 2.74 -4.95 -4.11
CA LEU A 49 1.72 -5.62 -4.93
C LEU A 49 2.21 -5.90 -6.35
N THR A 50 3.01 -5.00 -6.91
CA THR A 50 3.66 -5.20 -8.21
C THR A 50 4.62 -6.39 -8.14
N GLU A 51 5.44 -6.48 -7.09
CA GLU A 51 6.36 -7.59 -6.90
C GLU A 51 5.63 -8.93 -6.71
N VAL A 52 4.58 -8.95 -5.88
CA VAL A 52 3.71 -10.12 -5.70
C VAL A 52 3.11 -10.57 -7.03
N ALA A 53 2.64 -9.63 -7.85
CA ALA A 53 2.07 -9.92 -9.15
C ALA A 53 3.12 -10.52 -10.11
N LEU A 54 4.35 -9.98 -10.11
CA LEU A 54 5.46 -10.48 -10.92
C LEU A 54 5.94 -11.88 -10.49
N GLN A 55 6.06 -12.13 -9.18
CA GLN A 55 6.54 -13.39 -8.63
C GLN A 55 5.48 -14.50 -8.59
N SER A 56 4.20 -14.15 -8.71
CA SER A 56 3.10 -15.13 -8.81
C SER A 56 3.38 -16.15 -9.92
N SER A 57 2.90 -17.39 -9.74
CA SER A 57 3.00 -18.44 -10.76
C SER A 57 1.62 -18.93 -11.20
N PRO A 58 1.17 -18.61 -12.44
CA PRO A 58 1.80 -17.71 -13.41
C PRO A 58 1.80 -16.25 -12.93
N SER A 59 2.65 -15.43 -13.56
CA SER A 59 2.69 -14.00 -13.25
C SER A 59 1.36 -13.34 -13.59
N ARG A 60 1.07 -12.27 -12.86
CA ARG A 60 -0.19 -11.53 -12.95
C ARG A 60 0.07 -10.17 -13.55
N ARG A 61 -0.83 -9.71 -14.42
CA ARG A 61 -0.89 -8.30 -14.77
C ARG A 61 -1.46 -7.53 -13.57
N ILE A 62 -0.91 -6.36 -13.28
CA ILE A 62 -1.46 -5.45 -12.27
C ILE A 62 -2.08 -4.23 -12.95
N LEU A 63 -3.26 -3.81 -12.48
CA LEU A 63 -3.96 -2.63 -12.96
C LEU A 63 -4.43 -1.80 -11.78
N PHE A 64 -4.02 -0.55 -11.72
CA PHE A 64 -4.43 0.39 -10.68
C PHE A 64 -5.57 1.25 -11.19
N TRP A 65 -6.51 1.57 -10.30
CA TRP A 65 -7.57 2.53 -10.57
C TRP A 65 -7.77 3.42 -9.35
N ASP A 66 -7.92 4.70 -9.60
CA ASP A 66 -8.41 5.67 -8.62
C ASP A 66 -9.48 6.58 -9.26
N ILE A 67 -10.31 7.17 -8.40
CA ILE A 67 -11.45 7.97 -8.84
C ILE A 67 -11.04 9.21 -9.65
N ALA A 68 -9.84 9.74 -9.43
CA ALA A 68 -9.38 10.98 -10.06
C ALA A 68 -8.73 10.75 -11.43
N ARG A 69 -7.95 9.67 -11.59
CA ARG A 69 -7.13 9.38 -12.78
C ARG A 69 -7.63 8.19 -13.59
N GLY A 70 -8.52 7.38 -13.04
CA GLY A 70 -9.06 6.21 -13.72
C GLY A 70 -8.02 5.07 -13.78
N TRP A 71 -8.16 4.18 -14.76
CA TRP A 71 -7.26 3.04 -14.91
C TRP A 71 -5.86 3.46 -15.36
N SER A 72 -4.84 2.87 -14.77
CA SER A 72 -3.44 3.20 -15.03
C SER A 72 -2.96 2.93 -16.46
N ASP A 73 -3.65 2.08 -17.22
CA ASP A 73 -3.23 1.69 -18.57
C ASP A 73 -3.80 2.58 -19.69
N ASN A 74 -4.96 3.20 -19.49
CA ASN A 74 -5.63 4.00 -20.52
C ASN A 74 -6.32 5.26 -19.97
N ASN A 75 -6.23 5.54 -18.67
CA ASN A 75 -6.93 6.61 -17.98
C ASN A 75 -8.47 6.57 -18.14
N ALA A 76 -9.07 5.41 -18.44
CA ALA A 76 -10.51 5.25 -18.58
C ALA A 76 -11.21 5.17 -17.21
N ASP A 77 -12.54 5.32 -17.22
CA ASP A 77 -13.42 5.18 -16.06
C ASP A 77 -13.15 6.18 -14.91
N LYS A 78 -12.59 7.35 -15.22
CA LYS A 78 -12.44 8.46 -14.25
C LYS A 78 -13.79 8.85 -13.67
N GLY A 79 -13.84 9.09 -12.37
CA GLY A 79 -15.03 9.55 -11.67
C GLY A 79 -16.15 8.52 -11.52
N SER A 80 -15.98 7.28 -11.99
CA SER A 80 -17.03 6.25 -11.94
C SER A 80 -16.50 4.90 -11.47
N VAL A 81 -16.71 4.61 -10.18
CA VAL A 81 -16.39 3.31 -9.59
C VAL A 81 -17.19 2.20 -10.28
N MET A 82 -18.46 2.45 -10.62
CA MET A 82 -19.28 1.44 -11.28
C MET A 82 -18.73 1.08 -12.67
N ALA A 83 -18.21 2.05 -13.43
CA ALA A 83 -17.57 1.78 -14.72
C ALA A 83 -16.28 0.95 -14.54
N ALA A 84 -15.47 1.27 -13.53
CA ALA A 84 -14.30 0.48 -13.18
C ALA A 84 -14.66 -0.97 -12.82
N LEU A 85 -15.65 -1.19 -11.96
CA LEU A 85 -16.14 -2.53 -11.61
C LEU A 85 -16.68 -3.28 -12.85
N SER A 86 -17.37 -2.56 -13.74
CA SER A 86 -17.89 -3.14 -14.99
C SER A 86 -16.76 -3.64 -15.88
N ARG A 87 -15.62 -2.93 -15.94
CA ARG A 87 -14.43 -3.39 -16.66
C ARG A 87 -13.87 -4.69 -16.06
N ILE A 88 -13.87 -4.80 -14.72
CA ILE A 88 -13.46 -6.03 -14.04
C ILE A 88 -14.42 -7.18 -14.40
N ALA A 89 -15.72 -6.93 -14.41
CA ALA A 89 -16.73 -7.93 -14.74
C ALA A 89 -16.57 -8.49 -16.18
N GLN A 90 -16.23 -7.63 -17.15
CA GLN A 90 -16.22 -8.00 -18.58
C GLN A 90 -15.15 -9.01 -19.01
N ARG A 91 -14.14 -9.27 -18.14
CA ARG A 91 -12.91 -10.04 -18.43
C ARG A 91 -12.09 -9.42 -19.56
N ASP A 92 -10.76 -9.43 -19.43
CA ASP A 92 -9.89 -9.01 -20.53
C ASP A 92 -9.76 -10.14 -21.55
N LYS A 93 -10.80 -10.31 -22.40
CA LYS A 93 -10.88 -11.39 -23.41
C LYS A 93 -9.81 -11.29 -24.51
N LEU A 94 -9.04 -10.21 -24.55
CA LEU A 94 -8.04 -9.93 -25.58
C LEU A 94 -6.69 -10.62 -25.32
N THR A 95 -6.48 -11.21 -24.14
CA THR A 95 -5.22 -11.88 -23.80
C THR A 95 -5.45 -13.34 -23.41
N LYS A 96 -4.55 -14.24 -23.85
CA LYS A 96 -4.54 -15.65 -23.40
C LYS A 96 -4.35 -15.78 -21.89
N ASP A 97 -3.84 -14.73 -21.24
CA ASP A 97 -3.64 -14.57 -19.80
C ASP A 97 -4.75 -13.72 -19.13
N GLY A 98 -5.88 -13.47 -19.81
CA GLY A 98 -6.96 -12.57 -19.36
C GLY A 98 -7.60 -12.92 -18.00
N ASP A 99 -7.28 -14.09 -17.47
CA ASP A 99 -7.72 -14.60 -16.18
C ASP A 99 -6.72 -14.36 -15.03
N ASN A 100 -5.53 -13.79 -15.27
CA ASN A 100 -4.48 -13.57 -14.26
C ASN A 100 -4.22 -12.07 -14.04
N VAL A 101 -5.21 -11.34 -13.54
CA VAL A 101 -5.11 -9.89 -13.28
C VAL A 101 -5.38 -9.57 -11.81
N LEU A 102 -4.48 -8.80 -11.20
CA LEU A 102 -4.70 -8.13 -9.92
C LEU A 102 -5.17 -6.70 -10.18
N TYR A 103 -6.41 -6.41 -9.83
CA TYR A 103 -6.96 -5.05 -9.89
C TYR A 103 -6.76 -4.37 -8.54
N VAL A 104 -6.18 -3.17 -8.51
CA VAL A 104 -5.97 -2.40 -7.29
C VAL A 104 -6.85 -1.17 -7.34
N LEU A 105 -7.85 -1.09 -6.44
CA LEU A 105 -8.78 0.03 -6.35
C LEU A 105 -8.43 0.88 -5.14
N ARG A 106 -8.05 2.13 -5.38
CA ARG A 106 -7.61 3.06 -4.32
C ARG A 106 -8.77 3.83 -3.73
N ASP A 107 -8.76 3.95 -2.40
CA ASP A 107 -9.61 4.85 -1.60
C ASP A 107 -11.11 4.74 -1.84
N LEU A 108 -11.61 3.50 -1.92
CA LEU A 108 -13.05 3.23 -1.90
C LEU A 108 -13.67 3.35 -0.49
N HIS A 109 -12.87 3.61 0.55
CA HIS A 109 -13.34 3.72 1.94
C HIS A 109 -14.55 4.66 2.14
N PRO A 110 -14.71 5.82 1.47
CA PRO A 110 -15.88 6.67 1.68
C PRO A 110 -17.18 6.01 1.18
N ILE A 111 -17.07 5.18 0.13
CA ILE A 111 -18.22 4.44 -0.43
C ILE A 111 -18.57 3.28 0.49
N LEU A 112 -17.55 2.54 0.93
CA LEU A 112 -17.69 1.41 1.84
C LEU A 112 -18.22 1.83 3.21
N LYS A 113 -17.89 3.04 3.68
CA LYS A 113 -18.40 3.60 4.94
C LYS A 113 -19.90 3.89 4.92
N TYR A 114 -20.46 4.22 3.75
CA TYR A 114 -21.86 4.59 3.60
C TYR A 114 -22.57 3.66 2.60
N PRO A 115 -22.71 2.35 2.90
CA PRO A 115 -23.20 1.35 1.95
C PRO A 115 -24.67 1.54 1.58
N HIS A 116 -25.47 2.16 2.46
CA HIS A 116 -26.91 2.40 2.24
C HIS A 116 -27.22 3.71 1.49
N ASN A 117 -26.20 4.47 1.07
CA ASN A 117 -26.42 5.60 0.18
C ASN A 117 -26.89 5.07 -1.18
N GLU A 118 -27.95 5.65 -1.75
CA GLU A 118 -28.55 5.23 -3.04
C GLU A 118 -27.51 5.09 -4.16
N ARG A 119 -26.48 5.94 -4.17
CA ARG A 119 -25.38 5.90 -5.16
C ARG A 119 -24.38 4.78 -4.91
N HIS A 120 -24.29 4.26 -3.70
CA HIS A 120 -23.30 3.26 -3.26
C HIS A 120 -23.85 1.83 -3.27
N ILE A 121 -25.16 1.64 -3.06
CA ILE A 121 -25.79 0.31 -2.99
C ILE A 121 -25.42 -0.56 -4.20
N ALA A 122 -25.49 0.00 -5.41
CA ALA A 122 -25.13 -0.71 -6.63
C ALA A 122 -23.64 -1.13 -6.65
N ILE A 123 -22.75 -0.27 -6.15
CA ILE A 123 -21.30 -0.54 -6.07
C ILE A 123 -21.02 -1.67 -5.08
N ILE A 124 -21.63 -1.63 -3.89
CA ILE A 124 -21.48 -2.70 -2.88
C ILE A 124 -22.01 -4.03 -3.43
N ARG A 125 -23.18 -3.99 -4.08
CA ARG A 125 -23.76 -5.19 -4.68
C ARG A 125 -22.86 -5.77 -5.78
N GLU A 126 -22.25 -4.91 -6.58
CA GLU A 126 -21.36 -5.34 -7.66
C GLU A 126 -20.04 -5.90 -7.14
N LEU A 127 -19.45 -5.32 -6.09
CA LEU A 127 -18.30 -5.93 -5.39
C LEU A 127 -18.64 -7.34 -4.90
N LYS A 128 -19.86 -7.56 -4.39
CA LYS A 128 -20.35 -8.87 -3.97
C LYS A 128 -20.61 -9.84 -5.14
N ASN A 129 -21.01 -9.34 -6.31
CA ASN A 129 -21.12 -10.16 -7.52
C ASN A 129 -19.73 -10.59 -7.99
N LEU A 130 -18.82 -9.62 -8.11
CA LEU A 130 -17.44 -9.84 -8.50
C LEU A 130 -16.75 -10.82 -7.56
N SER A 131 -16.94 -10.72 -6.24
CA SER A 131 -16.32 -11.65 -5.30
C SER A 131 -16.69 -13.12 -5.57
N ARG A 132 -17.92 -13.39 -6.04
CA ARG A 132 -18.37 -14.72 -6.44
C ARG A 132 -17.72 -15.19 -7.74
N ASP A 133 -17.57 -14.27 -8.70
CA ASP A 133 -16.99 -14.58 -10.01
C ASP A 133 -15.47 -14.80 -9.93
N LEU A 134 -14.77 -13.94 -9.17
CA LEU A 134 -13.32 -13.97 -8.98
C LEU A 134 -12.85 -15.24 -8.24
N LYS A 135 -13.70 -15.83 -7.37
CA LYS A 135 -13.42 -17.16 -6.76
C LYS A 135 -13.26 -18.28 -7.80
N ARG A 136 -13.82 -18.12 -9.00
CA ARG A 136 -13.85 -19.15 -10.06
C ARG A 136 -12.68 -19.05 -11.03
N ASP A 137 -12.05 -17.89 -11.14
CA ASP A 137 -10.86 -17.70 -11.95
C ASP A 137 -9.66 -17.27 -11.08
N ARG A 138 -8.63 -16.69 -11.67
CA ARG A 138 -7.40 -16.28 -10.97
C ARG A 138 -7.34 -14.77 -10.78
N ARG A 139 -8.38 -14.00 -11.12
CA ARG A 139 -8.38 -12.55 -10.89
C ARG A 139 -8.68 -12.25 -9.43
N ALA A 140 -8.19 -11.11 -8.96
CA ALA A 140 -8.46 -10.64 -7.60
C ALA A 140 -8.54 -9.11 -7.58
N ILE A 141 -9.20 -8.57 -6.56
CA ILE A 141 -9.25 -7.14 -6.27
C ILE A 141 -8.49 -6.90 -4.96
N ALA A 142 -7.49 -6.03 -5.00
CA ALA A 142 -6.93 -5.39 -3.83
C ALA A 142 -7.60 -4.03 -3.65
N LEU A 143 -8.20 -3.78 -2.50
CA LEU A 143 -8.66 -2.46 -2.06
C LEU A 143 -7.54 -1.85 -1.21
N THR A 144 -7.15 -0.60 -1.48
CA THR A 144 -6.17 0.10 -0.64
C THR A 144 -6.80 1.32 0.00
N SER A 145 -6.60 1.51 1.30
CA SER A 145 -6.95 2.77 1.94
C SER A 145 -6.29 2.97 3.31
N HIS A 146 -6.25 4.22 3.78
CA HIS A 146 -5.69 4.57 5.09
C HIS A 146 -6.55 4.16 6.29
N THR A 147 -7.78 3.74 6.07
CA THR A 147 -8.73 3.28 7.09
C THR A 147 -9.40 1.99 6.65
N LEU A 148 -9.88 1.20 7.60
CA LEU A 148 -10.63 -0.03 7.32
C LEU A 148 -12.13 0.26 7.38
N GLU A 149 -12.81 0.13 6.25
CA GLU A 149 -14.26 0.27 6.15
C GLU A 149 -14.81 -0.94 5.38
N ILE A 150 -15.54 -1.84 6.07
CA ILE A 150 -16.14 -3.04 5.48
C ILE A 150 -17.64 -3.09 5.80
N PRO A 151 -18.52 -2.94 4.80
CA PRO A 151 -19.95 -3.15 4.97
C PRO A 151 -20.26 -4.59 5.41
N ALA A 152 -21.32 -4.77 6.20
CA ALA A 152 -21.79 -6.09 6.63
C ALA A 152 -22.08 -7.03 5.45
N GLU A 153 -22.46 -6.48 4.29
CA GLU A 153 -22.72 -7.23 3.08
C GLU A 153 -21.47 -7.88 2.45
N LEU A 154 -20.27 -7.43 2.83
CA LEU A 154 -18.98 -7.87 2.28
C LEU A 154 -18.06 -8.56 3.30
N THR A 155 -18.51 -8.76 4.54
CA THR A 155 -17.67 -9.30 5.63
C THR A 155 -17.12 -10.70 5.33
N GLU A 156 -17.88 -11.55 4.62
CA GLU A 156 -17.47 -12.92 4.28
C GLU A 156 -16.63 -12.98 2.99
N GLU A 157 -16.58 -11.88 2.24
CA GLU A 157 -15.94 -11.78 0.94
C GLU A 157 -14.58 -11.09 1.01
N VAL A 158 -14.37 -10.25 2.02
CA VAL A 158 -13.18 -9.40 2.19
C VAL A 158 -12.24 -9.97 3.24
N THR A 159 -10.95 -10.03 2.92
CA THR A 159 -9.89 -10.30 3.90
C THR A 159 -9.01 -9.06 4.08
N ALA A 160 -8.98 -8.55 5.31
CA ALA A 160 -8.19 -7.38 5.66
C ALA A 160 -6.74 -7.73 6.03
N ILE A 161 -5.82 -6.86 5.63
CA ILE A 161 -4.40 -6.92 5.95
C ILE A 161 -3.95 -5.52 6.32
N ASP A 162 -3.39 -5.38 7.53
CA ASP A 162 -2.65 -4.17 7.89
C ASP A 162 -1.28 -4.19 7.21
N PHE A 163 -0.99 -3.16 6.41
CA PHE A 163 0.34 -2.97 5.86
C PHE A 163 1.23 -2.37 6.94
N PRO A 164 2.28 -3.07 7.39
CA PRO A 164 3.07 -2.63 8.51
C PRO A 164 3.96 -1.44 8.14
N LEU A 165 4.20 -0.58 9.12
CA LEU A 165 5.28 0.39 9.06
C LEU A 165 6.63 -0.32 8.96
N ALA A 166 7.65 0.43 8.53
CA ALA A 166 8.96 -0.10 8.27
C ALA A 166 9.60 -0.77 9.51
N ALA A 167 10.02 -2.03 9.38
CA ALA A 167 10.88 -2.68 10.37
C ALA A 167 12.30 -2.09 10.32
N ILE A 168 13.10 -2.35 11.36
CA ILE A 168 14.45 -1.79 11.51
C ILE A 168 15.31 -1.99 10.26
N THR A 169 15.36 -3.21 9.71
CA THR A 169 16.12 -3.54 8.50
C THR A 169 15.64 -2.77 7.27
N GLU A 170 14.33 -2.52 7.16
CA GLU A 170 13.74 -1.75 6.06
C GLU A 170 14.03 -0.25 6.21
N ILE A 171 14.06 0.25 7.44
CA ILE A 171 14.47 1.64 7.75
C ILE A 171 15.94 1.84 7.41
N GLU A 172 16.83 0.94 7.83
CA GLU A 172 18.25 1.02 7.49
C GLU A 172 18.46 1.05 5.97
N TYR A 173 17.76 0.15 5.26
CA TYR A 173 17.78 0.11 3.81
C TYR A 173 17.27 1.42 3.20
N LEU A 174 16.14 1.94 3.68
CA LEU A 174 15.55 3.20 3.24
C LEU A 174 16.53 4.37 3.37
N ILE A 175 17.18 4.50 4.54
CA ILE A 175 18.13 5.59 4.81
C ILE A 175 19.34 5.47 3.89
N LYS A 176 19.95 4.27 3.79
CA LYS A 176 21.11 4.03 2.93
C LYS A 176 20.81 4.22 1.44
N GLN A 177 19.57 3.96 1.02
CA GLN A 177 19.15 4.16 -0.37
C GLN A 177 18.89 5.64 -0.68
N LYS A 178 18.33 6.40 0.26
CA LYS A 178 17.88 7.78 0.01
C LYS A 178 18.91 8.84 0.38
N ILE A 179 19.91 8.50 1.20
CA ILE A 179 20.93 9.42 1.68
C ILE A 179 22.31 8.91 1.25
N SER A 180 23.06 9.77 0.58
CA SER A 180 24.43 9.48 0.19
C SER A 180 25.31 9.23 1.42
N ALA A 181 26.18 8.22 1.36
CA ALA A 181 27.03 7.84 2.50
C ALA A 181 27.91 8.98 3.02
N ASN A 182 28.33 9.91 2.16
CA ASN A 182 29.11 11.09 2.55
C ASN A 182 28.31 12.16 3.32
N LYS A 183 26.97 12.06 3.34
CA LYS A 183 26.08 12.93 4.10
C LYS A 183 25.62 12.29 5.42
N LEU A 184 26.07 11.07 5.73
CA LEU A 184 25.78 10.39 6.99
C LEU A 184 26.99 10.52 7.91
N ASN A 185 26.94 11.51 8.81
CA ASN A 185 28.01 11.78 9.76
C ASN A 185 27.55 11.36 11.17
N LEU A 186 27.45 10.05 11.36
CA LEU A 186 26.93 9.43 12.57
C LEU A 186 27.94 8.40 13.09
N SER A 187 28.13 8.35 14.42
CA SER A 187 28.77 7.19 15.04
C SER A 187 27.92 5.94 14.87
N ASN A 188 28.50 4.74 15.02
CA ASN A 188 27.72 3.49 14.98
C ASN A 188 26.57 3.48 16.01
N LEU A 189 26.81 4.05 17.20
CA LEU A 189 25.80 4.18 18.24
C LEU A 189 24.69 5.15 17.81
N ALA A 190 25.05 6.31 17.26
CA ALA A 190 24.08 7.29 16.78
C ALA A 190 23.26 6.79 15.59
N TRP A 191 23.86 5.98 14.71
CA TRP A 191 23.15 5.28 13.64
C TRP A 191 22.04 4.37 14.20
N GLU A 192 22.38 3.50 15.16
CA GLU A 192 21.39 2.61 15.78
C GLU A 192 20.26 3.39 16.48
N GLN A 193 20.60 4.50 17.14
CA GLN A 193 19.63 5.38 17.78
C GLN A 193 18.71 6.07 16.77
N LEU A 194 19.26 6.59 15.67
CA LEU A 194 18.48 7.20 14.60
C LEU A 194 17.50 6.20 13.97
N VAL A 195 17.96 5.00 13.65
CA VAL A 195 17.12 3.94 13.07
C VAL A 195 15.99 3.55 14.03
N LYS A 196 16.29 3.41 15.33
CA LYS A 196 15.28 3.15 16.36
C LYS A 196 14.30 4.31 16.53
N ALA A 197 14.77 5.56 16.45
CA ALA A 197 13.91 6.74 16.50
C ALA A 197 12.92 6.79 15.32
N CYS A 198 13.37 6.39 14.13
CA CYS A 198 12.54 6.29 12.93
C CYS A 198 11.46 5.20 13.03
N GLN A 199 11.63 4.17 13.87
CA GLN A 199 10.66 3.10 14.00
C GLN A 199 9.30 3.63 14.48
N GLY A 200 8.23 3.22 13.82
CA GLY A 200 6.87 3.72 14.10
C GLY A 200 6.51 5.01 13.36
N LEU A 201 7.40 5.53 12.52
CA LEU A 201 7.07 6.53 11.51
C LEU A 201 6.77 5.86 10.16
N SER A 202 5.98 6.54 9.33
CA SER A 202 5.90 6.18 7.90
C SER A 202 7.21 6.50 7.20
N ARG A 203 7.52 5.74 6.15
CA ARG A 203 8.65 5.93 5.24
C ARG A 203 8.68 7.35 4.69
N THR A 204 7.52 7.92 4.37
CA THR A 204 7.39 9.32 3.95
C THR A 204 7.83 10.30 5.04
N ARG A 205 7.45 10.07 6.31
CA ARG A 205 7.89 10.93 7.42
C ARG A 205 9.39 10.82 7.67
N ILE A 206 9.92 9.59 7.67
CA ILE A 206 11.37 9.33 7.77
C ILE A 206 12.12 10.09 6.68
N GLN A 207 11.69 9.97 5.42
CA GLN A 207 12.30 10.70 4.31
C GLN A 207 12.22 12.22 4.49
N ARG A 208 11.08 12.76 4.93
CA ARG A 208 10.89 14.20 5.12
C ARG A 208 11.80 14.77 6.21
N VAL A 209 11.86 14.12 7.38
CA VAL A 209 12.67 14.62 8.50
C VAL A 209 14.16 14.56 8.17
N LEU A 210 14.62 13.51 7.49
CA LEU A 210 16.01 13.41 7.05
C LEU A 210 16.35 14.34 5.88
N ALA A 211 15.42 14.54 4.95
CA ALA A 211 15.61 15.53 3.88
C ALA A 211 15.70 16.96 4.43
N LYS A 212 14.93 17.28 5.49
CA LYS A 212 15.03 18.54 6.21
C LYS A 212 16.42 18.72 6.84
N ALA A 213 16.94 17.70 7.51
CA ALA A 213 18.29 17.71 8.07
C ALA A 213 19.35 18.03 7.00
N ILE A 214 19.29 17.33 5.86
CA ILE A 214 20.21 17.56 4.73
C ILE A 214 20.06 18.97 4.15
N ALA A 215 18.84 19.50 4.06
CA ALA A 215 18.61 20.84 3.54
C ALA A 215 19.14 21.95 4.47
N GLU A 216 19.11 21.72 5.78
CA GLU A 216 19.54 22.69 6.79
C GLU A 216 21.05 22.62 7.08
N LYS A 217 21.63 21.42 7.05
CA LYS A 217 23.00 21.16 7.54
C LYS A 217 23.93 20.51 6.52
N GLU A 218 23.43 20.18 5.33
CA GLU A 218 24.10 19.39 4.28
C GLU A 218 24.45 17.94 4.65
N GLU A 219 24.27 17.56 5.91
CA GLU A 219 24.48 16.22 6.47
C GLU A 219 23.37 15.82 7.46
N VAL A 220 23.32 14.53 7.78
CA VAL A 220 22.59 13.97 8.92
C VAL A 220 23.61 13.58 9.99
N ASN A 221 23.45 14.11 11.19
CA ASN A 221 24.33 13.87 12.33
C ASN A 221 23.53 13.63 13.63
N ASP A 222 24.21 13.41 14.75
CA ASP A 222 23.60 13.00 16.02
C ASP A 222 22.46 13.93 16.48
N SER A 223 22.51 15.22 16.15
CA SER A 223 21.46 16.20 16.49
C SER A 223 20.12 15.95 15.78
N ASP A 224 20.11 15.18 14.69
CA ASP A 224 18.88 14.84 13.95
C ASP A 224 18.02 13.79 14.63
N ILE A 225 18.57 13.05 15.60
CA ILE A 225 17.82 12.06 16.36
C ILE A 225 16.67 12.75 17.11
N ASP A 226 16.93 13.92 17.72
CA ASP A 226 15.91 14.70 18.42
C ASP A 226 14.83 15.22 17.46
N ALA A 227 15.20 15.59 16.23
CA ALA A 227 14.25 16.00 15.21
C ALA A 227 13.33 14.84 14.78
N VAL A 228 13.88 13.63 14.62
CA VAL A 228 13.09 12.42 14.33
C VAL A 228 12.14 12.08 15.49
N LEU A 229 12.61 12.18 16.73
CA LEU A 229 11.78 11.94 17.92
C LEU A 229 10.64 12.97 18.03
N ALA A 230 10.89 14.23 17.72
CA ALA A 230 9.86 15.27 17.66
C ALA A 230 8.81 14.97 16.58
N GLU A 231 9.23 14.56 15.37
CA GLU A 231 8.33 14.14 14.29
C GLU A 231 7.49 12.93 14.70
N LYS A 232 8.08 11.95 15.40
CA LYS A 232 7.38 10.79 15.96
C LYS A 232 6.32 11.19 16.97
N GLN A 233 6.65 12.11 17.88
CA GLN A 233 5.68 12.64 18.83
C GLN A 233 4.52 13.34 18.13
N GLN A 234 4.80 14.13 17.09
CA GLN A 234 3.77 14.79 16.29
C GLN A 234 2.89 13.79 15.54
N ALA A 235 3.47 12.74 14.97
CA ALA A 235 2.74 11.67 14.29
C ALA A 235 1.75 10.97 15.25
N ILE A 236 2.19 10.62 16.46
CA ILE A 236 1.35 9.99 17.49
C ILE A 236 0.18 10.91 17.90
N ARG A 237 0.43 12.22 18.04
CA ARG A 237 -0.64 13.18 18.36
C ARG A 237 -1.70 13.27 17.25
N GLN A 238 -1.29 13.14 15.99
CA GLN A 238 -2.21 13.21 14.85
C GLN A 238 -3.06 11.94 14.67
N THR A 239 -2.58 10.78 15.10
CA THR A 239 -3.33 9.51 15.02
C THR A 239 -4.35 9.32 16.16
N GLY A 240 -4.45 10.27 17.09
CA GLY A 240 -5.44 10.20 18.17
C GLY A 240 -5.22 9.06 19.16
N ILE A 241 -4.04 8.43 19.19
CA ILE A 241 -3.67 7.45 20.22
C ILE A 241 -3.35 8.20 21.51
N LEU A 242 -4.40 8.73 22.11
CA LEU A 242 -4.45 9.22 23.48
C LEU A 242 -5.82 8.81 24.07
N GLU A 243 -6.13 7.52 23.96
CA GLU A 243 -7.16 6.89 24.78
C GLU A 243 -6.51 6.34 26.05
N PHE A 244 -6.62 7.16 27.09
CA PHE A 244 -6.58 6.88 28.53
C PHE A 244 -6.32 5.43 28.98
N PHE A 245 -5.17 5.22 29.64
CA PHE A 245 -5.10 4.25 30.74
C PHE A 245 -5.27 5.00 32.06
N THR A 246 -6.48 4.98 32.61
CA THR A 246 -6.71 5.02 34.07
C THR A 246 -8.14 4.56 34.35
N VAL A 247 -8.29 3.29 34.72
CA VAL A 247 -9.27 2.83 35.71
C VAL A 247 -8.52 1.90 36.65
#